data_AF-A0A3M1NNV5-F1
#
_entry.id   AF-A0A3M1NNV5-F1
#
_cell.length_a   1.000
_cell.length_b   1.000
_cell.length_c   1.000
_cell.angle_alpha   90.00
_cell.angle_beta   90.00
_cell.angle_gamma   90.00
#
_symmetry.space_group_name_H-M   'P 1'
#
loop_
_entity.id
_entity.type
_entity.pdbx_description
1 polymer ?
#
loop_
_entity_poly.entity_id
_entity_poly.type
_entity_poly.pdbx_seq_one_letter_code
_entity_poly.pdbx_strand_id
1 'polypeptide(L)'
;MKKSKILNGIIFPMLIVLLAFQMVLAGGSFKWIQVGKIKNKVMDWGPQLGNYWQDLWYYYDNFQMWNQWFSVWGIGVANWTDENGKFHAVFDDVESEDGLGTYIFAVEYEPGLTVKRYFRYQPPQIVVDGLHIEEPFPQFGDEIAPEKIRGTADVMVESHIRTYIGVDIYQRAYGWSQTNHDDYILYEWTLVNTGNTDLDDEIELPGQVLDSLYFGMNLEANPNVGPNHAWHSKIGELVDDPFRMLYAYPSKNPTTPYDDYANPDYFTGFPKDPEWIGLLTVHADRSA
;
A
#
# COMPACT_ATOMS: atom_id res chain seq x y z
N MET A 1 -19.02 32.69 38.23
CA MET A 1 -17.96 32.98 37.23
C MET A 1 -16.60 32.29 37.44
N LYS A 2 -16.38 31.45 38.48
CA LYS A 2 -15.09 30.73 38.67
C LYS A 2 -15.03 29.30 38.09
N LYS A 3 -16.16 28.64 37.83
CA LYS A 3 -16.20 27.25 37.35
C LYS A 3 -15.87 27.09 35.85
N SER A 4 -16.14 28.07 34.98
CA SER A 4 -15.87 27.93 33.54
C SER A 4 -14.39 28.09 33.16
N LYS A 5 -13.60 28.84 33.94
CA LYS A 5 -12.15 28.98 33.70
C LYS A 5 -11.36 27.71 34.02
N ILE A 6 -11.82 26.92 35.00
CA ILE A 6 -11.17 25.65 35.38
C ILE A 6 -11.50 24.55 34.35
N LEU A 7 -12.74 24.51 33.85
CA LEU A 7 -13.11 23.59 32.76
C LEU A 7 -12.27 23.86 31.49
N ASN A 8 -12.14 25.12 31.07
CA ASN A 8 -11.36 25.47 29.88
C ASN A 8 -9.85 25.22 30.03
N GLY A 9 -9.32 25.29 31.26
CA GLY A 9 -7.89 25.05 31.54
C GLY A 9 -7.48 23.57 31.53
N ILE A 10 -8.43 22.64 31.64
CA ILE A 10 -8.18 21.19 31.60
C ILE A 10 -8.62 20.60 30.26
N ILE A 11 -9.76 21.05 29.72
CA ILE A 11 -10.30 20.55 28.45
C ILE A 11 -9.35 20.84 27.29
N PHE A 12 -8.75 22.04 27.24
CA PHE A 12 -7.85 22.42 26.15
C PHE A 12 -6.57 21.58 26.08
N PRO A 13 -5.79 21.39 27.17
CA PRO A 13 -4.63 20.49 27.13
C PRO A 13 -5.04 19.02 26.93
N MET A 14 -6.20 18.59 27.45
CA MET A 14 -6.70 17.22 27.20
C MET A 14 -7.06 17.01 25.73
N LEU A 15 -7.62 18.01 25.04
CA LEU A 15 -7.87 17.97 23.59
C LEU A 15 -6.56 17.90 22.80
N ILE A 16 -5.53 18.65 23.21
CA ILE A 16 -4.21 18.60 22.59
C ILE A 16 -3.57 17.23 22.77
N VAL A 17 -3.68 16.63 23.96
CA VAL A 17 -3.21 15.26 24.21
C VAL A 17 -3.99 14.26 23.38
N LEU A 18 -5.32 14.38 23.26
CA LEU A 18 -6.13 13.50 22.42
C LEU A 18 -5.77 13.62 20.93
N LEU A 19 -5.56 14.84 20.44
CA LEU A 19 -5.15 15.11 19.06
C LEU A 19 -3.75 14.58 18.77
N ALA A 20 -2.81 14.76 19.70
CA ALA A 20 -1.47 14.18 19.58
C ALA A 20 -1.52 12.65 19.57
N PHE A 21 -2.37 12.04 20.40
CA PHE A 21 -2.55 10.58 20.44
C PHE A 21 -3.14 10.04 19.13
N GLN A 22 -4.12 10.74 18.55
CA GLN A 22 -4.70 10.39 17.25
C GLN A 22 -3.67 10.47 16.11
N MET A 23 -2.79 11.48 16.13
CA MET A 23 -1.72 11.59 15.12
C MET A 23 -0.64 10.50 15.27
N VAL A 24 -0.34 10.07 16.50
CA VAL A 24 0.59 8.96 16.75
C VAL A 24 0.02 7.64 16.21
N LEU A 25 -1.27 7.36 16.42
CA LEU A 25 -1.93 6.16 15.91
C LEU A 25 -1.97 6.12 14.37
N ALA A 26 -2.17 7.27 13.71
CA ALA A 26 -2.18 7.33 12.24
C ALA A 26 -0.82 7.03 11.60
N GLY A 27 0.30 7.39 12.25
CA GLY A 27 1.65 7.07 11.76
C GLY A 27 2.09 5.63 12.04
N GLY A 28 1.29 4.89 12.82
CA GLY A 28 1.58 3.52 13.27
C GLY A 28 1.11 2.43 12.31
N SER A 29 0.04 2.68 11.54
CA SER A 29 -0.61 1.69 10.64
C SER A 29 -0.35 1.91 9.16
N PHE A 30 0.16 3.07 8.75
CA PHE A 30 0.59 3.28 7.37
C PHE A 30 1.75 4.28 7.26
N LYS A 31 2.44 4.22 6.11
CA LYS A 31 3.52 5.14 5.74
C LYS A 31 3.36 5.60 4.31
N TRP A 32 3.65 6.88 4.07
CA TRP A 32 3.86 7.38 2.72
C TRP A 32 5.28 7.05 2.27
N ILE A 33 5.46 6.45 1.10
CA ILE A 33 6.74 6.45 0.41
C ILE A 33 6.71 7.56 -0.65
N GLN A 34 7.63 8.52 -0.53
CA GLN A 34 7.70 9.71 -1.39
C GLN A 34 9.12 9.82 -1.95
N VAL A 35 9.28 9.50 -3.23
CA VAL A 35 10.57 9.49 -3.92
C VAL A 35 10.40 10.13 -5.31
N GLY A 36 11.18 11.16 -5.60
CA GLY A 36 11.11 11.88 -6.87
C GLY A 36 9.69 12.34 -7.22
N LYS A 37 9.17 11.81 -8.32
CA LYS A 37 7.83 12.08 -8.83
C LYS A 37 6.76 11.15 -8.28
N ILE A 38 7.08 10.19 -7.40
CA ILE A 38 6.12 9.19 -6.93
C ILE A 38 5.83 9.35 -5.46
N LYS A 39 4.54 9.27 -5.11
CA LYS A 39 4.05 9.13 -3.75
C LYS A 39 3.09 7.97 -3.69
N ASN A 40 3.34 6.96 -2.85
CA ASN A 40 2.41 5.86 -2.61
C ASN A 40 2.18 5.63 -1.12
N LYS A 41 1.00 5.13 -0.75
CA LYS A 41 0.70 4.66 0.60
C LYS A 41 1.16 3.21 0.76
N VAL A 42 1.72 2.91 1.93
CA VAL A 42 2.10 1.56 2.32
C VAL A 42 1.45 1.26 3.67
N MET A 43 0.48 0.35 3.66
CA MET A 43 -0.32 -0.09 4.79
C MET A 43 0.33 -1.30 5.47
N ASP A 44 0.05 -1.46 6.75
CA ASP A 44 0.48 -2.58 7.59
C ASP A 44 -0.24 -3.91 7.30
N TRP A 45 -1.38 -3.91 6.60
CA TRP A 45 -2.24 -5.08 6.46
C TRP A 45 -2.38 -5.67 5.03
N GLY A 46 -1.67 -5.12 4.04
CA GLY A 46 -1.49 -5.74 2.71
C GLY A 46 -2.14 -4.99 1.53
N PRO A 47 -3.48 -4.83 1.46
CA PRO A 47 -4.12 -3.93 0.51
C PRO A 47 -3.64 -2.52 0.83
N GLN A 48 -3.28 -1.73 -0.18
CA GLN A 48 -2.87 -0.35 0.05
C GLN A 48 -4.05 0.62 0.22
N LEU A 49 -5.25 0.06 0.42
CA LEU A 49 -6.50 0.72 0.76
C LEU A 49 -6.41 1.49 2.09
N GLY A 50 -7.03 2.67 2.14
CA GLY A 50 -7.47 3.25 3.41
C GLY A 50 -8.68 4.15 3.20
N ASN A 51 -9.15 4.80 4.27
CA ASN A 51 -10.28 5.76 4.30
C ASN A 51 -10.27 6.85 3.21
N TYR A 52 -9.15 7.02 2.51
CA TYR A 52 -9.00 7.84 1.33
C TYR A 52 -8.62 6.91 0.18
N TRP A 53 -9.59 6.67 -0.70
CA TRP A 53 -9.62 5.92 -1.96
C TRP A 53 -8.49 6.26 -2.96
N GLN A 54 -7.24 6.29 -2.50
CA GLN A 54 -6.13 6.97 -3.15
C GLN A 54 -4.81 6.37 -2.63
N ASP A 55 -4.12 5.65 -3.52
CA ASP A 55 -2.93 4.91 -3.13
C ASP A 55 -1.69 5.49 -3.80
N LEU A 56 -1.73 5.74 -5.12
CA LEU A 56 -0.58 6.16 -5.91
C LEU A 56 -0.78 7.53 -6.58
N TRP A 57 0.16 8.43 -6.35
CA TRP A 57 0.33 9.69 -7.06
C TRP A 57 1.64 9.68 -7.84
N TYR A 58 1.57 10.21 -9.05
CA TYR A 58 2.73 10.53 -9.85
C TYR A 58 2.67 12.00 -10.22
N TYR A 59 3.78 12.70 -10.14
CA TYR A 59 3.86 14.12 -10.42
C TYR A 59 3.72 14.38 -11.93
N TYR A 60 2.53 14.81 -12.32
CA TYR A 60 2.19 15.30 -13.66
C TYR A 60 1.64 16.73 -13.54
N ASP A 61 2.53 17.69 -13.32
CA ASP A 61 2.16 19.10 -13.12
C ASP A 61 1.31 19.34 -11.85
N ASN A 62 1.91 19.03 -10.69
CA ASN A 62 1.35 19.00 -9.33
C ASN A 62 0.66 17.66 -8.96
N PHE A 63 0.81 17.20 -7.71
CA PHE A 63 0.28 15.91 -7.22
C PHE A 63 -1.25 15.95 -6.99
N GLN A 64 -2.04 16.50 -7.92
CA GLN A 64 -3.49 16.63 -7.75
C GLN A 64 -4.28 15.38 -8.15
N MET A 65 -3.71 14.49 -8.96
CA MET A 65 -4.44 13.36 -9.54
C MET A 65 -3.82 12.03 -9.10
N TRP A 66 -4.70 11.07 -8.78
CA TRP A 66 -4.33 9.72 -8.35
C TRP A 66 -4.40 8.77 -9.55
N ASN A 67 -3.37 7.93 -9.70
CA ASN A 67 -3.18 7.04 -10.86
C ASN A 67 -3.58 5.59 -10.57
N GLN A 68 -3.98 5.30 -9.33
CA GLN A 68 -4.49 4.02 -8.86
C GLN A 68 -5.58 4.30 -7.84
N TRP A 69 -6.72 3.59 -7.97
CA TRP A 69 -7.84 3.76 -7.05
C TRP A 69 -7.64 2.96 -5.77
N PHE A 70 -7.33 1.68 -5.94
CA PHE A 70 -7.03 0.79 -4.84
C PHE A 70 -6.12 -0.34 -5.25
N SER A 71 -5.47 -0.93 -4.26
CA SER A 71 -4.88 -2.25 -4.39
C SER A 71 -5.52 -3.22 -3.41
N VAL A 72 -6.08 -4.30 -3.95
CA VAL A 72 -6.65 -5.41 -3.19
C VAL A 72 -5.73 -6.60 -3.36
N TRP A 73 -5.60 -7.41 -2.32
CA TRP A 73 -4.97 -8.72 -2.46
C TRP A 73 -5.91 -9.79 -1.91
N GLY A 74 -5.64 -11.02 -2.29
CA GLY A 74 -6.35 -12.18 -1.78
C GLY A 74 -5.45 -13.39 -1.71
N ILE A 75 -5.85 -14.34 -0.89
CA ILE A 75 -5.16 -15.61 -0.68
C ILE A 75 -6.16 -16.74 -0.68
N GLY A 76 -5.84 -17.81 -1.38
CA GLY A 76 -6.69 -18.98 -1.48
C GLY A 76 -5.88 -20.25 -1.31
N VAL A 77 -6.48 -21.25 -0.68
CA VAL A 77 -5.87 -22.55 -0.45
C VAL A 77 -6.90 -23.66 -0.68
N ALA A 78 -6.44 -24.80 -1.17
CA ALA A 78 -7.27 -25.99 -1.32
C ALA A 78 -7.04 -26.96 -0.16
N ASN A 79 -8.03 -27.81 0.11
CA ASN A 79 -7.92 -28.94 1.04
C ASN A 79 -7.41 -28.57 2.44
N TRP A 80 -7.83 -27.43 2.96
CA TRP A 80 -7.37 -26.89 4.24
C TRP A 80 -8.33 -27.26 5.38
N THR A 81 -7.79 -27.51 6.57
CA THR A 81 -8.58 -27.74 7.79
C THR A 81 -8.32 -26.62 8.78
N ASP A 82 -9.38 -25.95 9.24
CA ASP A 82 -9.26 -24.85 10.19
C ASP A 82 -8.93 -25.32 11.62
N GLU A 83 -8.63 -24.37 12.50
CA GLU A 83 -8.31 -24.59 13.92
C GLU A 83 -9.40 -25.38 14.68
N ASN A 84 -10.64 -25.31 14.21
CA ASN A 84 -11.79 -26.00 14.79
C ASN A 84 -11.95 -27.44 14.24
N GLY A 85 -11.05 -27.88 13.36
CA GLY A 85 -11.08 -29.19 12.72
C GLY A 85 -12.08 -29.30 11.56
N LYS A 86 -12.62 -28.19 11.05
CA LYS A 86 -13.54 -28.21 9.91
C LYS A 86 -12.73 -28.17 8.62
N PHE A 87 -13.03 -29.13 7.74
CA PHE A 87 -12.43 -29.23 6.42
C PHE A 87 -13.08 -28.27 5.41
N HIS A 88 -12.24 -27.61 4.62
CA HIS A 88 -12.60 -26.72 3.52
C HIS A 88 -11.97 -27.24 2.23
N ALA A 89 -12.80 -27.61 1.26
CA ALA A 89 -12.30 -28.04 -0.05
C ALA A 89 -11.57 -26.90 -0.77
N VAL A 90 -12.09 -25.68 -0.62
CA VAL A 90 -11.46 -24.42 -1.02
C VAL A 90 -11.76 -23.43 0.10
N PHE A 91 -10.74 -22.71 0.54
CA PHE A 91 -10.87 -21.53 1.38
C PHE A 91 -10.18 -20.38 0.65
N ASP A 92 -10.89 -19.27 0.47
CA ASP A 92 -10.34 -18.05 -0.06
C ASP A 92 -10.70 -16.88 0.85
N ASP A 93 -9.77 -15.95 0.92
CA ASP A 93 -9.96 -14.67 1.56
C ASP A 93 -9.49 -13.58 0.60
N VAL A 94 -10.31 -12.54 0.47
CA VAL A 94 -10.06 -11.40 -0.41
C VAL A 94 -10.35 -10.18 0.42
N GLU A 95 -9.29 -9.42 0.71
CA GLU A 95 -9.42 -8.36 1.69
C GLU A 95 -9.49 -6.99 1.03
N SER A 96 -10.63 -6.34 1.30
CA SER A 96 -10.82 -4.89 1.17
C SER A 96 -10.94 -4.29 2.57
N GLU A 97 -11.14 -2.97 2.71
CA GLU A 97 -11.12 -2.20 3.99
C GLU A 97 -11.90 -2.84 5.18
N ASP A 98 -12.86 -3.74 4.91
CA ASP A 98 -13.82 -4.29 5.88
C ASP A 98 -13.39 -5.56 6.66
N GLY A 99 -12.36 -6.33 6.28
CA GLY A 99 -12.03 -7.60 6.96
C GLY A 99 -10.81 -7.58 7.90
N LEU A 100 -10.23 -6.39 8.13
CA LEU A 100 -9.21 -6.17 9.14
C LEU A 100 -9.61 -6.66 10.52
N GLY A 101 -8.77 -7.52 11.11
CA GLY A 101 -9.02 -8.11 12.42
C GLY A 101 -10.00 -9.28 12.41
N THR A 102 -10.46 -9.72 11.24
CA THR A 102 -11.26 -10.94 11.09
C THR A 102 -10.42 -12.08 10.52
N TYR A 103 -9.79 -11.87 9.35
CA TYR A 103 -8.98 -12.90 8.69
C TYR A 103 -7.53 -12.49 8.46
N ILE A 104 -7.24 -11.20 8.58
CA ILE A 104 -5.90 -10.63 8.48
C ILE A 104 -5.58 -9.77 9.70
N PHE A 105 -4.35 -9.87 10.15
CA PHE A 105 -3.87 -9.25 11.37
C PHE A 105 -2.55 -8.53 11.10
N ALA A 106 -2.49 -7.24 11.42
CA ALA A 106 -1.24 -6.50 11.43
C ALA A 106 -0.46 -6.86 12.70
N VAL A 107 0.76 -7.36 12.53
CA VAL A 107 1.62 -7.75 13.65
C VAL A 107 2.39 -6.53 14.14
N GLU A 108 2.25 -6.21 15.42
CA GLU A 108 2.94 -5.08 16.04
C GLU A 108 4.43 -5.36 16.25
N TYR A 109 5.26 -4.39 15.93
CA TYR A 109 6.68 -4.37 16.32
C TYR A 109 6.85 -3.88 17.77
N GLU A 110 6.01 -2.95 18.18
CA GLU A 110 5.85 -2.41 19.53
C GLU A 110 4.45 -1.79 19.63
N PRO A 111 3.91 -1.52 20.84
CA PRO A 111 2.52 -1.10 21.01
C PRO A 111 2.13 0.09 20.11
N GLY A 112 1.20 -0.14 19.19
CA GLY A 112 0.71 0.86 18.23
C GLY A 112 1.60 1.09 17.00
N LEU A 113 2.64 0.27 16.77
CA LEU A 113 3.52 0.35 15.61
C LEU A 113 3.52 -0.96 14.82
N THR A 114 2.84 -0.99 13.68
CA THR A 114 2.71 -2.14 12.78
C THR A 114 3.41 -1.94 11.44
N VAL A 115 3.85 -0.71 11.14
CA VAL A 115 4.65 -0.37 9.95
C VAL A 115 5.83 0.53 10.28
N LYS A 116 7.00 0.23 9.72
CA LYS A 116 8.23 1.04 9.88
C LYS A 116 8.69 1.63 8.56
N ARG A 117 9.28 2.82 8.60
CA ARG A 117 9.85 3.49 7.42
C ARG A 117 11.30 3.87 7.67
N TYR A 118 12.17 3.40 6.78
CA TYR A 118 13.60 3.62 6.82
C TYR A 118 14.03 4.51 5.69
N PHE A 119 14.88 5.48 6.01
CA PHE A 119 15.50 6.37 5.05
C PHE A 119 17.00 6.08 4.97
N ARG A 120 17.54 6.06 3.75
CA ARG A 120 18.98 5.93 3.53
C ARG A 120 19.72 7.19 3.95
N TYR A 121 19.10 8.34 3.76
CA TYR A 121 19.65 9.66 4.03
C TYR A 121 18.66 10.49 4.84
N GLN A 122 19.17 11.47 5.59
CA GLN A 122 18.33 12.47 6.25
C GLN A 122 17.46 13.19 5.22
N PRO A 123 16.11 13.18 5.36
CA PRO A 123 15.24 13.95 4.49
C PRO A 123 15.60 15.45 4.52
N PRO A 124 15.57 16.15 3.38
CA PRO A 124 15.90 17.57 3.33
C PRO A 124 14.84 18.40 4.06
N GLN A 125 15.26 19.52 4.65
CA GLN A 125 14.35 20.54 5.17
C GLN A 125 13.98 21.51 4.05
N ILE A 126 12.69 21.83 3.91
CA ILE A 126 12.17 22.68 2.84
C ILE A 126 11.49 23.89 3.46
N VAL A 127 12.24 24.98 3.60
CA VAL A 127 11.74 26.22 4.21
C VAL A 127 11.37 27.22 3.12
N VAL A 128 10.10 27.58 3.05
CA VAL A 128 9.55 28.60 2.13
C VAL A 128 8.94 29.73 2.96
N ASP A 129 9.41 30.96 2.75
CA ASP A 129 8.97 32.15 3.52
C ASP A 129 9.06 31.98 5.04
N GLY A 130 10.05 31.21 5.50
CA GLY A 130 10.27 30.91 6.93
C GLY A 130 9.36 29.81 7.50
N LEU A 131 8.52 29.18 6.66
CA LEU A 131 7.66 28.06 7.03
C LEU A 131 8.25 26.75 6.49
N HIS A 132 8.30 25.73 7.35
CA HIS A 132 8.59 24.36 6.93
C HIS A 132 7.39 23.84 6.15
N ILE A 133 7.62 23.39 4.91
CA ILE A 133 6.57 22.83 4.04
C ILE A 133 6.77 21.33 3.80
N GLU A 134 7.88 20.75 4.28
CA GLU A 134 8.09 19.31 4.33
C GLU A 134 7.17 18.63 5.38
N GLU A 135 6.98 17.32 5.23
CA GLU A 135 6.37 16.52 6.30
C GLU A 135 7.27 16.52 7.54
N PRO A 136 6.70 16.63 8.77
CA PRO A 136 7.47 16.50 9.98
C PRO A 136 8.28 15.20 10.00
N PHE A 137 9.55 15.30 10.36
CA PHE A 137 10.45 14.17 10.47
C PHE A 137 11.24 14.20 11.79
N PRO A 138 11.39 13.05 12.49
CA PRO A 138 10.78 11.76 12.20
C PRO A 138 9.30 11.69 12.61
N GLN A 139 8.49 10.91 11.89
CA GLN A 139 7.19 10.45 12.39
C GLN A 139 7.39 9.17 13.23
N PHE A 140 6.38 8.77 14.01
CA PHE A 140 6.46 7.56 14.85
C PHE A 140 6.77 6.32 13.99
N GLY A 141 7.87 5.61 14.23
CA GLY A 141 8.31 4.49 13.38
C GLY A 141 9.20 4.85 12.18
N ASP A 142 9.58 6.13 12.02
CA ASP A 142 10.57 6.55 11.03
C ASP A 142 12.00 6.51 11.60
N GLU A 143 12.95 6.07 10.80
CA GLU A 143 14.37 6.02 11.19
C GLU A 143 15.30 6.25 9.99
N ILE A 144 16.46 6.86 10.23
CA ILE A 144 17.55 6.89 9.25
C ILE A 144 18.43 5.69 9.53
N ALA A 145 18.23 4.62 8.75
CA ALA A 145 18.84 3.31 8.95
C ALA A 145 19.22 2.68 7.60
N PRO A 146 20.24 3.23 6.90
CA PRO A 146 20.65 2.74 5.58
C PRO A 146 21.02 1.25 5.57
N GLU A 147 21.45 0.70 6.70
CA GLU A 147 21.78 -0.71 6.90
C GLU A 147 20.56 -1.64 6.93
N LYS A 148 19.37 -1.11 7.25
CA LYS A 148 18.11 -1.87 7.18
C LYS A 148 17.56 -1.94 5.75
N ILE A 149 17.96 -1.02 4.89
CA ILE A 149 17.49 -0.94 3.50
C ILE A 149 18.33 -1.86 2.61
N ARG A 150 17.70 -2.93 2.12
CA ARG A 150 18.33 -3.83 1.14
C ARG A 150 18.57 -3.13 -0.20
N GLY A 151 19.70 -3.43 -0.82
CA GLY A 151 20.06 -2.88 -2.13
C GLY A 151 20.34 -1.37 -2.08
N THR A 152 19.84 -0.65 -3.08
CA THR A 152 20.17 0.77 -3.34
C THR A 152 19.00 1.72 -3.17
N ALA A 153 17.85 1.26 -2.66
CA ALA A 153 16.67 2.10 -2.48
C ALA A 153 16.95 3.27 -1.52
N ASP A 154 16.31 4.40 -1.76
CA ASP A 154 16.43 5.61 -0.94
C ASP A 154 15.56 5.52 0.32
N VAL A 155 14.40 4.87 0.17
CA VAL A 155 13.42 4.66 1.25
C VAL A 155 12.95 3.21 1.20
N MET A 156 12.74 2.61 2.37
CA MET A 156 12.08 1.32 2.52
C MET A 156 10.97 1.43 3.56
N VAL A 157 9.80 0.89 3.27
CA VAL A 157 8.75 0.65 4.26
C VAL A 157 8.63 -0.84 4.47
N GLU A 158 8.44 -1.30 5.71
CA GLU A 158 8.16 -2.70 6.00
C GLU A 158 6.99 -2.88 6.98
N SER A 159 6.26 -3.97 6.78
CA SER A 159 5.20 -4.45 7.67
C SER A 159 5.19 -5.98 7.72
N HIS A 160 4.52 -6.50 8.76
CA HIS A 160 4.33 -7.92 8.99
C HIS A 160 2.85 -8.19 9.17
N ILE A 161 2.30 -9.01 8.28
CA ILE A 161 0.90 -9.40 8.26
C ILE A 161 0.81 -10.87 8.62
N ARG A 162 -0.22 -11.24 9.35
CA ARG A 162 -0.60 -12.63 9.58
C ARG A 162 -2.00 -12.88 9.05
N THR A 163 -2.24 -14.11 8.62
CA THR A 163 -3.50 -14.54 8.02
C THR A 163 -4.12 -15.68 8.83
N TYR A 164 -5.44 -15.79 8.78
CA TYR A 164 -6.21 -16.84 9.44
C TYR A 164 -5.89 -18.26 8.94
N ILE A 165 -5.25 -18.39 7.78
CA ILE A 165 -4.81 -19.70 7.26
C ILE A 165 -3.41 -20.10 7.75
N GLY A 166 -2.77 -19.29 8.59
CA GLY A 166 -1.45 -19.60 9.14
C GLY A 166 -0.27 -19.13 8.29
N VAL A 167 -0.48 -18.14 7.42
CA VAL A 167 0.61 -17.54 6.61
C VAL A 167 0.99 -16.18 7.17
N ASP A 168 2.28 -16.03 7.49
CA ASP A 168 2.91 -14.74 7.74
C ASP A 168 3.39 -14.15 6.41
N ILE A 169 3.02 -12.89 6.15
CA ILE A 169 3.43 -12.13 4.97
C ILE A 169 4.31 -10.97 5.44
N TYR A 170 5.58 -11.00 5.05
CA TYR A 170 6.51 -9.90 5.25
C TYR A 170 6.50 -9.02 4.00
N GLN A 171 5.97 -7.82 4.14
CA GLN A 171 5.92 -6.82 3.08
C GLN A 171 7.10 -5.85 3.21
N ARG A 172 7.77 -5.59 2.09
CA ARG A 172 8.71 -4.47 1.95
C ARG A 172 8.42 -3.69 0.69
N ALA A 173 8.25 -2.38 0.82
CA ALA A 173 8.13 -1.45 -0.29
C ALA A 173 9.39 -0.59 -0.38
N TYR A 174 10.05 -0.60 -1.54
CA TYR A 174 11.29 0.10 -1.79
C TYR A 174 11.09 1.22 -2.78
N GLY A 175 11.60 2.42 -2.50
CA GLY A 175 11.49 3.58 -3.37
C GLY A 175 12.84 4.03 -3.88
N TRP A 176 12.94 4.28 -5.19
CA TRP A 176 14.11 4.87 -5.82
C TRP A 176 13.74 6.18 -6.49
N SER A 177 14.56 7.20 -6.25
CA SER A 177 14.66 8.36 -7.11
C SER A 177 16.07 8.53 -7.62
N GLN A 178 16.25 8.44 -8.93
CA GLN A 178 17.58 8.45 -9.52
C GLN A 178 17.59 9.16 -10.87
N THR A 179 18.76 9.26 -11.50
CA THR A 179 18.94 10.04 -12.73
C THR A 179 18.98 9.22 -14.02
N ASN A 180 19.07 7.89 -13.96
CA ASN A 180 19.35 7.03 -15.12
C ASN A 180 18.12 6.26 -15.66
N HIS A 181 16.99 6.29 -14.95
CA HIS A 181 15.69 5.72 -15.32
C HIS A 181 14.57 6.52 -14.61
N ASP A 182 13.33 6.09 -14.69
CA ASP A 182 12.24 6.74 -13.93
C ASP A 182 12.30 6.39 -12.45
N ASP A 183 11.58 7.17 -11.64
CA ASP A 183 11.28 6.84 -10.24
C ASP A 183 10.32 5.62 -10.21
N TYR A 184 10.47 4.73 -9.23
CA TYR A 184 9.56 3.60 -9.05
C TYR A 184 9.54 3.13 -7.60
N ILE A 185 8.48 2.38 -7.31
CA ILE A 185 8.33 1.63 -6.07
C ILE A 185 8.29 0.14 -6.42
N LEU A 186 9.07 -0.65 -5.71
CA LEU A 186 9.05 -2.11 -5.82
C LEU A 186 8.50 -2.71 -4.53
N TYR A 187 7.52 -3.60 -4.66
CA TYR A 187 6.98 -4.38 -3.54
C TYR A 187 7.59 -5.79 -3.55
N GLU A 188 8.16 -6.18 -2.41
CA GLU A 188 8.59 -7.54 -2.08
C GLU A 188 7.61 -8.09 -1.04
N TRP A 189 6.97 -9.23 -1.34
CA TRP A 189 6.23 -10.01 -0.35
C TRP A 189 6.91 -11.36 -0.16
N THR A 190 7.21 -11.69 1.09
CA THR A 190 7.67 -13.02 1.48
C THR A 190 6.58 -13.71 2.28
N LEU A 191 6.05 -14.80 1.73
CA LEU A 191 5.02 -15.60 2.38
C LEU A 191 5.68 -16.79 3.11
N VAL A 192 5.33 -16.98 4.38
CA VAL A 192 5.85 -18.06 5.23
C VAL A 192 4.69 -18.76 5.90
N ASN A 193 4.52 -20.06 5.66
CA ASN A 193 3.57 -20.88 6.41
C ASN A 193 4.11 -21.12 7.83
N THR A 194 3.54 -20.42 8.81
CA THR A 194 3.86 -20.54 10.24
C THR A 194 2.88 -21.45 10.95
N GLY A 195 1.66 -21.58 10.43
CA GLY A 195 0.54 -22.27 11.06
C GLY A 195 -0.09 -21.50 12.22
N ASN A 196 0.33 -20.27 12.49
CA ASN A 196 -0.24 -19.41 13.52
C ASN A 196 -1.33 -18.52 12.90
N THR A 197 -2.56 -18.65 13.42
CA THR A 197 -3.76 -18.08 12.80
C THR A 197 -4.24 -16.78 13.46
N ASP A 198 -3.58 -16.31 14.51
CA ASP A 198 -3.95 -15.08 15.24
C ASP A 198 -2.74 -14.31 15.79
N LEU A 199 -2.93 -13.37 16.72
CA LEU A 199 -1.85 -12.49 17.20
C LEU A 199 -1.09 -12.99 18.43
N ASP A 200 -1.42 -14.17 18.96
CA ASP A 200 -0.70 -14.73 20.09
C ASP A 200 0.48 -15.63 19.67
N ASP A 201 1.19 -16.17 20.66
CA ASP A 201 2.42 -16.96 20.47
C ASP A 201 2.13 -18.47 20.26
N GLU A 202 0.89 -18.94 20.49
CA GLU A 202 0.47 -20.32 20.24
C GLU A 202 0.44 -20.60 18.72
N ILE A 203 0.49 -21.86 18.34
CA ILE A 203 0.46 -22.28 16.93
C ILE A 203 -0.68 -23.27 16.78
N GLU A 204 -1.73 -22.86 16.07
CA GLU A 204 -2.99 -23.59 15.97
C GLU A 204 -2.89 -24.72 14.95
N LEU A 205 -2.14 -24.51 13.86
CA LEU A 205 -2.04 -25.40 12.71
C LEU A 205 -0.60 -25.89 12.46
N PRO A 206 0.08 -26.48 13.46
CA PRO A 206 1.50 -26.82 13.36
C PRO A 206 1.76 -27.84 12.26
N GLY A 207 2.57 -27.45 11.27
CA GLY A 207 3.01 -28.32 10.17
C GLY A 207 1.92 -28.69 9.17
N GLN A 208 0.76 -28.01 9.19
CA GLN A 208 -0.24 -28.19 8.14
C GLN A 208 0.33 -27.72 6.79
N VAL A 209 0.26 -28.58 5.79
CA VAL A 209 0.70 -28.26 4.42
C VAL A 209 -0.42 -27.49 3.72
N LEU A 210 -0.10 -26.31 3.20
CA LEU A 210 -1.02 -25.52 2.38
C LEU A 210 -0.92 -26.02 0.93
N ASP A 211 -1.89 -26.82 0.50
CA ASP A 211 -1.97 -27.37 -0.85
C ASP A 211 -2.58 -26.36 -1.81
N SER A 212 -1.88 -26.09 -2.92
CA SER A 212 -2.36 -25.19 -3.97
C SER A 212 -2.66 -23.78 -3.43
N LEU A 213 -1.67 -23.18 -2.78
CA LEU A 213 -1.75 -21.84 -2.22
C LEU A 213 -1.64 -20.82 -3.35
N TYR A 214 -2.63 -19.95 -3.50
CA TYR A 214 -2.62 -18.84 -4.43
C TYR A 214 -2.57 -17.53 -3.67
N PHE A 215 -1.69 -16.63 -4.11
CA PHE A 215 -1.68 -15.24 -3.68
C PHE A 215 -1.97 -14.36 -4.90
N GLY A 216 -2.94 -13.46 -4.78
CA GLY A 216 -3.33 -12.55 -5.83
C GLY A 216 -3.21 -11.10 -5.37
N MET A 217 -2.81 -10.20 -6.27
CA MET A 217 -2.96 -8.76 -6.06
C MET A 217 -3.56 -8.13 -7.30
N ASN A 218 -4.54 -7.26 -7.08
CA ASN A 218 -5.13 -6.41 -8.08
C ASN A 218 -4.79 -4.94 -7.78
N LEU A 219 -4.29 -4.22 -8.77
CA LEU A 219 -4.22 -2.75 -8.78
C LEU A 219 -5.34 -2.25 -9.68
N GLU A 220 -6.36 -1.63 -9.09
CA GLU A 220 -7.51 -1.15 -9.83
C GLU A 220 -7.34 0.29 -10.29
N ALA A 221 -7.76 0.53 -11.53
CA ALA A 221 -7.89 1.85 -12.12
C ALA A 221 -8.95 2.69 -11.42
N ASN A 222 -8.85 4.01 -11.56
CA ASN A 222 -9.79 4.95 -10.99
C ASN A 222 -10.98 5.18 -11.95
N PRO A 223 -12.20 4.71 -11.65
CA PRO A 223 -13.36 4.99 -12.49
C PRO A 223 -13.75 6.47 -12.42
N ASN A 224 -13.16 7.22 -11.48
CA ASN A 224 -13.02 8.67 -11.42
C ASN A 224 -12.60 9.30 -12.76
N VAL A 225 -11.66 8.65 -13.46
CA VAL A 225 -11.13 9.08 -14.76
C VAL A 225 -12.10 8.70 -15.91
N GLY A 226 -13.26 8.14 -15.56
CA GLY A 226 -14.48 8.19 -16.34
C GLY A 226 -15.02 6.80 -16.67
N PRO A 227 -16.25 6.44 -16.25
CA PRO A 227 -16.86 5.14 -16.56
C PRO A 227 -17.24 4.97 -18.05
N ASN A 228 -16.83 5.90 -18.93
CA ASN A 228 -17.18 5.86 -20.35
C ASN A 228 -16.00 5.97 -21.30
N HIS A 229 -14.78 6.29 -20.85
CA HIS A 229 -13.70 6.65 -21.77
C HIS A 229 -12.32 6.17 -21.34
N ALA A 230 -12.09 4.90 -20.98
CA ALA A 230 -10.74 4.37 -20.84
C ALA A 230 -10.57 3.13 -21.73
N TRP A 231 -9.53 3.10 -22.57
CA TRP A 231 -9.08 1.90 -23.25
C TRP A 231 -8.15 1.14 -22.31
N HIS A 232 -8.57 -0.04 -21.90
CA HIS A 232 -7.67 -1.00 -21.26
C HIS A 232 -6.80 -1.65 -22.32
N SER A 233 -5.50 -1.63 -22.11
CA SER A 233 -4.50 -2.31 -22.92
C SER A 233 -3.62 -3.20 -22.06
N LYS A 234 -2.95 -4.12 -22.73
CA LYS A 234 -2.15 -5.15 -22.07
C LYS A 234 -1.00 -5.60 -22.95
N ILE A 235 0.11 -5.92 -22.29
CA ILE A 235 1.30 -6.55 -22.87
C ILE A 235 1.53 -7.83 -22.07
N GLY A 236 1.91 -8.93 -22.72
CA GLY A 236 2.30 -10.15 -22.01
C GLY A 236 1.33 -11.32 -22.00
N GLU A 237 0.43 -11.42 -22.98
CA GLU A 237 -0.65 -12.42 -22.95
C GLU A 237 -0.24 -13.80 -23.46
N LEU A 238 0.92 -13.92 -24.10
CA LEU A 238 1.40 -15.20 -24.60
C LEU A 238 2.04 -16.01 -23.47
N VAL A 239 1.97 -17.33 -23.59
CA VAL A 239 2.54 -18.28 -22.61
C VAL A 239 4.02 -18.01 -22.35
N ASP A 240 4.73 -17.51 -23.36
CA ASP A 240 6.17 -17.27 -23.32
C ASP A 240 6.56 -15.81 -23.07
N ASP A 241 5.59 -14.92 -22.83
CA ASP A 241 5.90 -13.51 -22.59
C ASP A 241 6.59 -13.34 -21.22
N PRO A 242 7.77 -12.70 -21.16
CA PRO A 242 8.55 -12.58 -19.93
C PRO A 242 8.01 -11.52 -18.96
N PHE A 243 7.00 -10.75 -19.40
CA PHE A 243 6.47 -9.60 -18.68
C PHE A 243 4.99 -9.45 -18.95
N ARG A 244 4.20 -9.16 -17.90
CA ARG A 244 2.76 -8.88 -17.99
C ARG A 244 2.46 -7.51 -17.41
N MET A 245 1.76 -6.69 -18.17
CA MET A 245 1.31 -5.37 -17.72
C MET A 245 -0.07 -5.11 -18.28
N LEU A 246 -0.97 -4.64 -17.43
CA LEU A 246 -2.20 -3.98 -17.86
C LEU A 246 -2.00 -2.47 -17.64
N TYR A 247 -2.66 -1.66 -18.45
CA TYR A 247 -2.64 -0.21 -18.31
C TYR A 247 -3.91 0.34 -18.95
N ALA A 248 -4.36 1.48 -18.46
CA ALA A 248 -5.48 2.19 -19.05
C ALA A 248 -5.05 3.58 -19.50
N TYR A 249 -5.67 4.03 -20.58
CA TYR A 249 -5.54 5.41 -21.03
C TYR A 249 -6.91 5.91 -21.51
N PRO A 250 -7.16 7.22 -21.46
CA PRO A 250 -8.44 7.77 -21.90
C PRO A 250 -8.81 7.40 -23.35
N SER A 251 -10.10 7.24 -23.61
CA SER A 251 -10.68 7.00 -24.94
C SER A 251 -11.00 8.30 -25.63
N LYS A 252 -11.00 8.26 -26.96
CA LYS A 252 -11.33 9.37 -27.87
C LYS A 252 -12.44 10.27 -27.34
N ASN A 253 -12.11 11.52 -27.11
CA ASN A 253 -13.07 12.58 -26.83
C ASN A 253 -13.94 12.85 -28.08
N PRO A 254 -15.28 13.04 -27.93
CA PRO A 254 -16.16 13.41 -29.05
C PRO A 254 -15.74 14.67 -29.82
N THR A 255 -14.90 15.53 -29.24
CA THR A 255 -14.46 16.79 -29.84
C THR A 255 -13.13 16.68 -30.59
N THR A 256 -12.42 15.55 -30.53
CA THR A 256 -11.14 15.35 -31.20
C THR A 256 -11.27 14.39 -32.40
N PRO A 257 -10.57 14.64 -33.53
CA PRO A 257 -10.61 13.75 -34.69
C PRO A 257 -9.70 12.51 -34.55
N TYR A 258 -8.84 12.45 -33.53
CA TYR A 258 -7.84 11.41 -33.28
C TYR A 258 -8.07 10.74 -31.91
N ASP A 259 -7.39 9.62 -31.67
CA ASP A 259 -7.37 8.96 -30.36
C ASP A 259 -6.54 9.79 -29.37
N ASP A 260 -7.07 9.96 -28.16
CA ASP A 260 -6.35 10.65 -27.10
C ASP A 260 -5.38 9.64 -26.45
N TYR A 261 -4.08 9.81 -26.67
CA TYR A 261 -3.04 8.93 -26.10
C TYR A 261 -2.78 9.17 -24.60
N ALA A 262 -3.63 9.98 -23.94
CA ALA A 262 -3.67 10.35 -22.53
C ALA A 262 -4.88 11.30 -22.33
N ASN A 263 -5.10 11.89 -21.14
CA ASN A 263 -5.93 13.10 -21.00
C ASN A 263 -5.01 14.32 -21.09
N PRO A 264 -4.47 14.72 -22.27
CA PRO A 264 -3.46 15.76 -22.28
C PRO A 264 -4.00 17.10 -21.78
N ASP A 265 -3.18 17.87 -21.10
CA ASP A 265 -3.48 19.27 -20.83
C ASP A 265 -3.68 20.02 -22.15
N TYR A 266 -4.83 20.68 -22.30
CA TYR A 266 -5.18 21.35 -23.55
C TYR A 266 -4.30 22.57 -23.89
N PHE A 267 -3.58 23.12 -22.91
CA PHE A 267 -2.69 24.27 -23.11
C PHE A 267 -1.23 23.85 -23.31
N THR A 268 -0.78 22.82 -22.61
CA THR A 268 0.63 22.38 -22.62
C THR A 268 0.86 21.13 -23.48
N GLY A 269 -0.20 20.40 -23.84
CA GLY A 269 -0.14 19.15 -24.60
C GLY A 269 0.45 17.97 -23.82
N PHE A 270 0.71 18.15 -22.53
CA PHE A 270 1.35 17.15 -21.68
C PHE A 270 0.35 16.09 -21.23
N PRO A 271 0.65 14.78 -21.28
CA PRO A 271 -0.23 13.73 -20.77
C PRO A 271 -0.70 13.99 -19.34
N LYS A 272 -2.00 13.92 -19.09
CA LYS A 272 -2.57 13.79 -17.73
C LYS A 272 -3.20 12.41 -17.58
N ASP A 273 -3.22 11.94 -16.35
CA ASP A 273 -4.02 10.82 -15.86
C ASP A 273 -3.71 9.43 -16.47
N PRO A 274 -2.43 9.00 -16.58
CA PRO A 274 -2.15 7.62 -16.93
C PRO A 274 -2.54 6.70 -15.77
N GLU A 275 -3.37 5.70 -16.05
CA GLU A 275 -3.76 4.71 -15.04
C GLU A 275 -3.00 3.40 -15.24
N TRP A 276 -2.56 2.84 -14.13
CA TRP A 276 -1.87 1.55 -14.11
C TRP A 276 -2.81 0.52 -13.51
N ILE A 277 -3.12 -0.51 -14.30
CA ILE A 277 -3.94 -1.64 -13.86
C ILE A 277 -2.99 -2.82 -13.69
N GLY A 278 -3.11 -3.53 -12.60
CA GLY A 278 -2.24 -4.66 -12.30
C GLY A 278 -3.09 -5.84 -11.91
N LEU A 279 -2.79 -7.01 -12.46
CA LEU A 279 -3.22 -8.26 -11.85
C LEU A 279 -2.02 -9.19 -11.75
N LEU A 280 -1.70 -9.57 -10.52
CA LEU A 280 -0.76 -10.61 -10.19
C LEU A 280 -1.54 -11.78 -9.58
N THR A 281 -1.24 -12.99 -10.02
CA THR A 281 -1.68 -14.21 -9.34
C THR A 281 -0.53 -15.20 -9.38
N VAL A 282 -0.12 -15.65 -8.21
CA VAL A 282 1.02 -16.55 -8.01
C VAL A 282 0.52 -17.82 -7.37
N HIS A 283 0.90 -18.97 -7.94
CA HIS A 283 0.74 -20.28 -7.31
C HIS A 283 1.91 -20.49 -6.34
N ALA A 284 1.75 -19.97 -5.13
CA ALA A 284 2.82 -19.69 -4.18
C ALA A 284 3.56 -20.94 -3.71
N ASP A 285 2.90 -22.10 -3.59
CA ASP A 285 3.51 -23.37 -3.22
C ASP A 285 4.30 -24.04 -4.35
N ARG A 286 4.30 -23.46 -5.56
CA ARG A 286 5.03 -23.99 -6.73
C ARG A 286 6.01 -23.02 -7.38
N SER A 287 6.04 -21.76 -6.98
CA SER A 287 6.75 -20.68 -7.70
C SER A 287 8.20 -20.46 -7.24
N ALA A 288 8.89 -21.51 -6.78
CA ALA A 288 10.29 -21.46 -6.32
C ALA A 288 11.31 -21.70 -7.45
#